data_AF-A0A646IHW7-F1
#
_entry.id   AF-A0A646IHW7-F1
#
_cell.length_a   1.000
_cell.length_b   1.000
_cell.length_c   1.000
_cell.angle_alpha   90.00
_cell.angle_beta   90.00
_cell.angle_gamma   90.00
#
_symmetry.space_group_name_H-M   'P 1'
#
loop_
_entity.id
_entity.type
_entity.pdbx_description
1 polymer ?
#
loop_
_entity_poly.entity_id
_entity_poly.type
_entity_poly.pdbx_seq_one_letter_code
_entity_poly.pdbx_strand_id
1 'polypeptide(L)' 'MAHNGAANERLIWIDLEMTGLDTDNDSIIEIATVVTDAQLNVLA' A
#
# COMPACT_ATOMS: atom_id res chain seq x y z
N MET A 1 25.76 -19.88 -9.13
CA MET A 1 25.53 -18.44 -8.91
C MET A 1 24.21 -18.33 -8.18
N ALA A 2 24.24 -18.08 -6.87
CA ALA A 2 23.02 -18.00 -6.06
C ALA A 2 22.11 -16.90 -6.64
N HIS A 3 20.85 -17.24 -6.94
CA HIS A 3 19.82 -16.22 -7.04
C HIS A 3 19.77 -15.53 -5.68
N ASN A 4 20.23 -14.27 -5.64
CA ASN A 4 20.07 -13.39 -4.49
C ASN A 4 18.57 -13.12 -4.32
N GLY A 5 17.84 -14.06 -3.73
CA GLY A 5 16.37 -14.07 -3.57
C GLY A 5 15.83 -13.02 -2.61
N ALA A 6 16.61 -11.99 -2.29
CA ALA A 6 16.23 -10.86 -1.45
C ALA A 6 15.68 -9.67 -2.28
N ALA A 7 15.42 -9.87 -3.57
CA ALA A 7 14.82 -8.86 -4.42
C ALA A 7 13.29 -8.89 -4.30
N ASN A 8 12.76 -7.96 -3.49
CA ASN A 8 11.51 -7.26 -3.76
C ASN A 8 10.17 -7.98 -3.58
N GLU A 9 9.89 -8.53 -2.40
CA GLU A 9 8.48 -8.78 -2.00
C GLU A 9 8.02 -7.72 -0.99
N ARG A 10 8.16 -6.43 -1.34
CA ARG A 10 7.55 -5.35 -0.56
C ARG A 10 6.10 -5.18 -1.00
N LEU A 11 5.19 -5.05 -0.04
CA LEU A 11 3.79 -4.73 -0.26
C LEU A 11 3.53 -3.30 0.18
N ILE A 12 2.72 -2.58 -0.60
CA ILE A 12 2.23 -1.24 -0.24
C ILE A 12 0.74 -1.38 0.00
N TRP A 13 0.35 -1.16 1.24
CA TRP A 13 -1.05 -1.13 1.68
C TRP A 13 -1.54 0.30 1.56
N ILE A 14 -2.73 0.47 0.98
CA ILE A 14 -3.37 1.78 0.80
C ILE A 14 -4.80 1.66 1.27
N ASP A 15 -5.22 2.62 2.08
CA ASP A 15 -6.60 2.82 2.49
C ASP A 15 -6.99 4.29 2.26
N LEU A 16 -8.23 4.51 1.83
CA LEU A 16 -8.73 5.83 1.43
C LEU A 16 -10.08 6.11 2.08
N GLU A 17 -10.21 7.32 2.61
CA GLU A 17 -11.51 7.88 2.98
C GLU A 17 -11.92 8.92 1.96
N MET A 18 -13.19 8.88 1.56
CA MET A 18 -13.73 9.66 0.45
C MET A 18 -15.01 10.37 0.89
N THR A 19 -15.37 11.47 0.22
CA THR A 19 -16.65 12.16 0.48
C THR A 19 -17.87 11.32 0.11
N GLY A 20 -17.71 10.34 -0.79
CA GLY A 20 -18.76 9.47 -1.30
C GLY A 20 -18.19 8.42 -2.26
N LEU A 21 -19.06 7.79 -3.07
CA LEU A 21 -18.70 6.68 -3.96
C LEU A 21 -18.68 7.07 -5.44
N ASP A 22 -18.99 8.32 -5.80
CA ASP A 22 -18.97 8.81 -7.17
C ASP A 22 -17.58 9.36 -7.51
N THR A 23 -16.77 8.60 -8.25
CA THR A 23 -15.39 8.98 -8.55
C THR A 23 -15.23 10.24 -9.41
N ASP A 24 -16.28 10.67 -10.12
CA ASP A 24 -16.22 11.88 -10.95
C ASP A 24 -16.53 13.15 -10.14
N ASN A 25 -17.27 13.02 -9.03
CA ASN A 25 -17.77 14.15 -8.24
C ASN A 25 -17.26 14.19 -6.80
N ASP A 26 -16.91 13.04 -6.23
CA ASP A 26 -16.35 12.91 -4.89
C ASP A 26 -14.83 13.04 -4.86
N SER A 27 -14.29 13.34 -3.68
CA SER A 27 -12.86 13.55 -3.47
C SER A 27 -12.32 12.69 -2.34
N ILE A 28 -11.03 12.34 -2.43
CA ILE A 28 -10.28 11.73 -1.33
C ILE A 28 -10.05 12.79 -0.26
N ILE A 29 -10.38 12.48 0.99
CA ILE A 29 -10.20 13.37 2.15
C ILE A 29 -9.07 12.92 3.07
N GLU A 30 -8.76 11.62 3.10
CA GLU A 30 -7.65 11.05 3.85
C GLU A 30 -7.01 9.88 3.10
N ILE A 31 -5.72 9.69 3.32
CA ILE A 31 -4.95 8.56 2.82
C ILE A 31 -4.07 7.99 3.94
N ALA A 32 -4.12 6.68 4.11
CA ALA A 32 -3.20 5.93 4.96
C ALA A 32 -2.40 4.94 4.13
N THR A 33 -1.10 4.84 4.41
CA THR A 33 -0.19 3.92 3.72
C THR A 33 0.71 3.19 4.71
N VAL A 34 0.96 1.90 4.45
CA VAL A 34 1.93 1.09 5.20
C VAL A 34 2.73 0.24 4.23
N VAL A 35 4.03 0.13 4.45
CA VAL A 35 4.90 -0.79 3.70
C VAL A 35 5.21 -2.00 4.55
N THR A 36 5.00 -3.20 4.01
CA THR A 36 5.38 -4.46 4.65
C THR A 36 6.32 -5.29 3.78
N ASP A 37 7.01 -6.25 4.38
CA ASP A 37 7.56 -7.40 3.65
C ASP A 37 6.46 -8.44 3.35
N ALA A 38 6.83 -9.53 2.66
CA ALA A 38 5.93 -10.65 2.35
C ALA A 38 5.47 -11.44 3.58
N GLN A 39 6.14 -11.30 4.72
CA GLN A 39 5.75 -11.90 5.99
C GLN A 39 4.90 -10.92 6.83
N LEU A 40 4.48 -9.80 6.24
CA LEU A 40 3.63 -8.77 6.84
C LEU A 40 4.28 -7.99 7.99
N ASN A 41 5.62 -8.02 8.11
CA ASN A 41 6.32 -7.15 9.05
C ASN A 41 6.31 -5.71 8.53
N VAL A 42 5.96 -4.75 9.39
CA VAL A 42 5.94 -3.33 9.03
C VAL A 42 7.36 -2.80 8.84
N LEU A 43 7.58 -2.12 7.72
CA LEU A 43 8.86 -1.53 7.34
C LEU A 43 8.84 0.01 7.40
N ALA A 44 7.73 0.64 7.02
CA ALA A 44 7.53 2.08 6.99
C ALA A 44 6.05 2.43 7.03
#